data_AF-Q7NIS6-F1
#
_entry.id   AF-Q7NIS6-F1
#
_cell.length_a   1.000
_cell.length_b   1.000
_cell.length_c   1.000
_cell.angle_alpha   90.00
_cell.angle_beta   90.00
_cell.angle_gamma   90.00
#
_symmetry.space_group_name_H-M   'P 1'
#
loop_
_entity.id
_entity.type
_entity.pdbx_description
1 polymer ?
#
loop_
_entity_poly.entity_id
_entity_poly.type
_entity_poly.pdbx_seq_one_letter_code
_entity_poly.pdbx_strand_id
1 'polypeptide(L)'
;MQKNQQLESLVFLNKLQKGIWILGIAAWIFGLCDRTTAALADGYLNALDMVLLFTASFFFVCWLFLKPARVVADKNTSKNLN
;
A
#
# COMPACT_ATOMS: atom_id res chain seq x y z
N MET A 1 4.56 -4.52 32.62
CA MET A 1 5.49 -3.77 31.76
C MET A 1 5.45 -4.20 30.28
N GLN A 2 5.33 -5.50 29.94
CA GLN A 2 5.34 -5.97 28.54
C GLN A 2 4.21 -5.47 27.62
N LYS A 3 3.00 -5.18 28.13
CA LYS A 3 1.87 -4.66 27.33
C LYS A 3 2.16 -3.31 26.66
N ASN A 4 2.91 -2.44 27.34
CA ASN A 4 3.21 -1.10 26.81
C ASN A 4 4.22 -1.17 25.65
N GLN A 5 5.20 -2.07 25.71
CA GLN A 5 6.16 -2.26 24.61
C GLN A 5 5.50 -2.82 23.34
N GLN A 6 4.52 -3.70 23.48
CA GLN A 6 3.72 -4.22 22.35
C GLN A 6 2.84 -3.14 21.71
N LEU A 7 2.29 -2.22 22.50
CA LEU A 7 1.52 -1.08 21.99
C LEU A 7 2.39 -0.10 21.21
N GLU A 8 3.58 0.22 21.74
CA GLU A 8 4.55 1.11 21.07
C GLU A 8 5.02 0.52 19.74
N SER A 9 5.35 -0.77 19.71
CA SER A 9 5.77 -1.45 18.48
C SER A 9 4.63 -1.54 17.45
N LEU A 10 3.40 -1.80 17.88
CA LEU A 10 2.23 -1.77 16.99
C LEU A 10 1.95 -0.38 16.42
N VAL A 11 2.09 0.67 17.22
CA VAL A 11 1.94 2.07 16.76
C VAL A 11 3.03 2.42 15.76
N PHE A 12 4.28 2.02 16.03
CA PHE A 12 5.40 2.22 15.11
C PHE A 12 5.21 1.46 13.79
N LEU A 13 4.85 0.17 13.84
CA LEU A 13 4.53 -0.62 12.64
C LEU A 13 3.40 0.02 11.84
N ASN A 14 2.36 0.51 12.51
CA ASN A 14 1.23 1.14 11.82
C ASN A 14 1.63 2.46 11.14
N LYS A 15 2.56 3.23 11.72
CA LYS A 15 3.13 4.43 11.09
C LYS A 15 4.06 4.07 9.93
N LEU A 16 4.95 3.09 10.12
CA LEU A 16 5.83 2.57 9.08
C LEU A 16 5.03 2.03 7.88
N GLN A 17 3.99 1.25 8.15
CA GLN A 17 3.15 0.67 7.11
C GLN A 17 2.40 1.75 6.34
N LYS A 18 1.90 2.81 6.98
CA LYS A 18 1.34 3.96 6.28
C LYS A 18 2.39 4.70 5.44
N GLY A 19 3.61 4.85 5.98
CA GLY A 19 4.74 5.44 5.27
C GLY A 19 5.11 4.65 4.01
N ILE A 20 5.31 3.33 4.15
CA ILE A 20 5.63 2.42 3.03
C ILE A 20 4.48 2.37 2.02
N TRP A 21 3.25 2.51 2.48
CA TRP A 21 2.08 2.53 1.61
C TRP A 21 2.03 3.80 0.75
N ILE A 22 2.29 4.97 1.33
CA ILE A 22 2.38 6.25 0.60
C ILE A 22 3.60 6.28 -0.33
N LEU A 23 4.76 5.80 0.14
CA LEU A 23 5.96 5.65 -0.68
C LEU A 23 5.73 4.70 -1.85
N GLY A 24 5.01 3.60 -1.62
CA GLY A 24 4.56 2.68 -2.66
C GLY A 24 3.73 3.44 -3.70
N ILE A 25 2.67 4.15 -3.29
CA ILE A 25 1.84 4.94 -4.21
C ILE A 25 2.67 5.92 -5.04
N ALA A 26 3.58 6.65 -4.40
CA ALA A 26 4.45 7.60 -5.09
C ALA A 26 5.40 6.89 -6.07
N ALA A 27 6.02 5.78 -5.67
CA ALA A 27 6.91 4.99 -6.52
C ALA A 27 6.18 4.34 -7.70
N TRP A 28 4.94 3.88 -7.50
CA TRP A 28 4.08 3.34 -8.56
C TRP A 28 3.74 4.42 -9.58
N ILE A 29 3.26 5.59 -9.15
CA ILE A 29 2.94 6.72 -10.05
C ILE A 29 4.19 7.18 -10.79
N PHE A 30 5.32 7.29 -10.09
CA PHE A 30 6.58 7.74 -10.67
C PHE A 30 7.12 6.74 -11.71
N GLY A 31 7.14 5.44 -11.39
CA GLY A 31 7.60 4.40 -12.32
C GLY A 31 6.66 4.21 -13.51
N LEU A 32 5.35 4.40 -13.31
CA LEU A 32 4.38 4.41 -14.39
C LEU A 32 4.64 5.60 -15.33
N CYS A 33 4.79 6.80 -14.76
CA CYS A 33 5.08 8.03 -15.51
C CYS A 33 6.39 7.94 -16.30
N ASP A 34 7.47 7.44 -15.70
CA ASP A 34 8.77 7.27 -16.37
C ASP A 34 8.64 6.39 -17.62
N ARG A 35 8.03 5.21 -17.46
CA ARG A 35 7.78 4.27 -18.56
C ARG A 35 6.86 4.86 -19.63
N THR A 36 5.77 5.52 -19.22
CA THR A 36 4.87 6.18 -20.19
C THR A 36 5.54 7.33 -20.93
N THR A 37 6.44 8.06 -20.28
CA THR A 37 7.14 9.21 -20.88
C THR A 37 8.18 8.74 -21.88
N ALA A 38 8.92 7.67 -21.56
CA ALA A 38 9.83 7.02 -22.50
C ALA A 38 9.09 6.46 -23.73
N ALA A 39 7.98 5.74 -23.51
CA ALA A 39 7.17 5.20 -24.60
C ALA A 39 6.51 6.29 -25.46
N LEU A 40 6.13 7.41 -24.86
CA LEU A 40 5.60 8.57 -25.58
C LEU A 40 6.70 9.27 -26.41
N ALA A 41 7.93 9.35 -25.89
CA ALA A 41 9.07 9.91 -26.59
C ALA A 41 9.50 9.06 -27.80
N ASP A 42 9.38 7.72 -27.71
CA ASP A 42 9.63 6.80 -28.81
C ASP A 42 8.51 6.78 -29.87
N GLY A 43 7.37 7.45 -29.63
CA GLY A 43 6.33 7.72 -30.64
C GLY A 43 5.47 6.50 -31.05
N TYR A 44 5.75 5.32 -30.51
CA TYR A 44 4.95 4.11 -30.69
C TYR A 44 4.49 3.59 -29.32
N LEU A 45 3.22 3.84 -28.99
CA LEU A 45 2.58 3.14 -27.88
C LEU A 45 2.40 1.68 -28.29
N ASN A 46 3.38 0.85 -27.97
CA ASN A 46 3.32 -0.58 -28.22
C ASN A 46 2.25 -1.19 -27.29
N ALA A 47 1.43 -2.10 -27.81
CA ALA A 47 0.37 -2.77 -27.02
C ALA A 47 0.91 -3.44 -25.74
N LEU A 48 2.19 -3.78 -25.77
CA LEU A 48 2.95 -4.32 -24.65
C LEU A 48 3.03 -3.36 -23.46
N ASP A 49 3.25 -2.06 -23.69
CA ASP A 49 3.26 -1.06 -22.62
C ASP A 49 1.86 -0.92 -22.00
N MET A 50 0.80 -1.03 -22.79
CA MET A 50 -0.58 -0.98 -22.27
C MET A 50 -0.88 -2.15 -21.32
N VAL A 51 -0.45 -3.37 -21.65
CA VAL A 51 -0.59 -4.55 -20.79
C VAL A 51 0.29 -4.44 -19.55
N LEU A 52 1.48 -3.85 -19.68
CA LEU A 52 2.40 -3.62 -18.56
C LEU A 52 1.84 -2.59 -17.58
N LEU A 53 1.31 -1.48 -18.10
CA LEU A 53 0.62 -0.44 -17.33
C LEU A 53 -0.59 -1.01 -16.62
N PHE A 54 -1.35 -1.87 -17.30
CA PHE A 54 -2.50 -2.54 -16.71
C PHE A 54 -2.10 -3.50 -15.59
N THR A 55 -1.07 -4.31 -15.80
CA THR A 55 -0.54 -5.25 -14.79
C THR A 55 0.05 -4.51 -13.59
N ALA A 56 0.83 -3.45 -13.84
CA ALA A 56 1.38 -2.58 -12.81
C ALA A 56 0.26 -1.89 -12.01
N SER A 57 -0.78 -1.41 -12.69
CA SER A 57 -1.96 -0.83 -12.05
C SER A 57 -2.75 -1.86 -11.24
N PHE A 58 -2.88 -3.09 -11.73
CA PHE A 58 -3.51 -4.18 -10.98
C PHE A 58 -2.74 -4.51 -9.71
N PHE A 59 -1.41 -4.60 -9.82
CA PHE A 59 -0.55 -4.83 -8.67
C PHE A 59 -0.59 -3.66 -7.69
N PHE A 60 -0.71 -2.43 -8.19
CA PHE A 60 -0.96 -1.23 -7.40
C PHE A 60 -2.31 -1.28 -6.65
N VAL A 61 -3.39 -1.73 -7.30
CA VAL A 61 -4.69 -1.92 -6.65
C VAL A 61 -4.63 -3.04 -5.60
N CYS A 62 -3.93 -4.15 -5.88
CA CYS A 62 -3.64 -5.20 -4.90
C CYS A 62 -2.84 -4.65 -3.71
N TRP A 63 -1.87 -3.77 -3.96
CA TRP A 63 -1.08 -3.08 -2.94
C TRP A 63 -1.95 -2.10 -2.11
N LEU A 64 -2.89 -1.42 -2.76
CA LEU A 64 -3.89 -0.56 -2.10
C LEU A 64 -4.82 -1.38 -1.21
N PHE A 65 -5.23 -2.56 -1.67
CA PHE A 65 -6.13 -3.48 -0.96
C PHE A 65 -5.46 -4.21 0.21
N LEU A 66 -4.14 -4.42 0.15
CA LEU A 66 -3.32 -4.89 1.28
C LEU A 66 -3.10 -3.80 2.34
N LYS A 67 -4.08 -2.89 2.46
CA LYS A 67 -4.16 -1.88 3.51
C LYS A 67 -3.99 -2.57 4.86
N PRO A 68 -3.18 -2.02 5.80
CA PRO A 68 -3.08 -2.51 7.16
C PRO A 68 -4.45 -2.88 7.71
N ALA A 69 -4.68 -4.17 7.93
CA ALA A 69 -5.82 -4.63 8.68
C ALA A 69 -5.80 -3.87 10.00
N ARG A 70 -6.80 -3.02 10.20
CA ARG A 70 -6.99 -2.35 11.48
C ARG A 70 -7.14 -3.49 12.46
N VAL A 71 -6.23 -3.59 13.42
CA VAL A 71 -6.44 -4.44 14.58
C VAL A 71 -7.72 -3.91 15.22
N VAL A 72 -8.85 -4.55 14.91
CA VAL A 72 -10.12 -4.30 15.57
C VAL A 72 -9.88 -4.78 16.99
N ALA A 73 -9.58 -3.83 17.87
CA ALA A 73 -9.62 -4.08 19.30
C ALA A 73 -11.05 -4.52 19.62
N ASP A 74 -11.23 -5.82 19.80
CA ASP A 74 -12.49 -6.44 20.18
C ASP A 74 -13.00 -5.76 21.46
N LYS A 75 -14.05 -4.96 21.32
CA LYS A 75 -14.72 -4.29 22.45
C LYS A 75 -15.71 -5.24 23.15
N ASN A 76 -15.84 -6.49 22.70
CA ASN A 76 -16.88 -7.41 23.14
C ASN A 76 -16.51 -8.10 24.46
N THR A 77 -15.22 -8.18 24.80
CA THR A 77 -14.75 -8.73 26.08
C THR A 77 -15.18 -7.88 27.30
N SER A 78 -15.44 -6.57 27.14
CA SER A 78 -15.85 -5.69 28.24
C SER A 78 -17.36 -5.68 28.53
N LYS A 79 -18.18 -6.40 27.75
CA LYS A 79 -19.63 -6.50 27.98
C LYS A 79 -20.04 -7.77 28.73
N ASN A 80 -19.15 -8.75 28.89
CA ASN A 80 -19.46 -10.04 29.50
C ASN A 80 -19.08 -10.12 31.00
N LEU A 81 -18.68 -8.99 31.61
CA LEU A 81 -18.30 -8.89 33.02
C LEU A 81 -19.24 -7.98 33.84
N ASN A 82 -20.43 -7.66 33.32
CA ASN A 82 -21.37 -6.72 33.92
C ASN A 82 -22.73 -7.41 34.15
#